data_AF-A0A3M1G4C5-F1
#
_entry.id   AF-A0A3M1G4C5-F1
#
_cell.length_a   1.000
_cell.length_b   1.000
_cell.length_c   1.000
_cell.angle_alpha   90.00
_cell.angle_beta   90.00
_cell.angle_gamma   90.00
#
_symmetry.space_group_name_H-M   'P 1'
#
loop_
_entity.id
_entity.type
_entity.pdbx_description
1 polymer ?
#
loop_
_entity_poly.entity_id
_entity_poly.type
_entity_poly.pdbx_seq_one_letter_code
_entity_poly.pdbx_strand_id
1 'polypeptide(L)'
;MRPASTRSYAEPTLAILGGGLLFFLRFGYDYGHGDQDEFLPLVLHHLDASLLARDWFVQTQVEGIGIRTYFAGLIEGLANLMPLWLAVLLLYVLTWIALGGAIYALAHRLTGDRMAAILTVLGALVLTPQWTLGGNDLAHRLLVPSMVAWALGLWGLTAYFNRRILWAAVLLGIATWMQALVGLHLAFLVTALLLVALQPREHRPLARRNLLLFAGVFTASSAPALGPLVYQHVHPPPLPAGDHVSPFYIQAVF
;
A
#
# COMPACT_ATOMS: atom_id res chain seq x y z
N MET A 1 -23.99 -5.89 -33.90
CA MET A 1 -23.83 -6.30 -32.49
C MET A 1 -23.46 -7.77 -32.45
N ARG A 2 -22.22 -8.12 -32.10
CA ARG A 2 -21.84 -9.52 -31.87
C ARG A 2 -22.20 -9.89 -30.43
N PRO A 3 -22.82 -11.05 -30.17
CA PRO A 3 -23.09 -11.48 -28.80
C PRO A 3 -21.78 -11.69 -28.06
N ALA A 4 -21.66 -11.08 -26.88
CA ALA A 4 -20.51 -11.25 -26.01
C ALA A 4 -20.44 -12.71 -25.58
N SER A 5 -19.49 -13.45 -26.16
CA SER A 5 -19.20 -14.83 -25.78
C SER A 5 -18.81 -14.87 -24.30
N THR A 6 -19.40 -15.81 -23.58
CA THR A 6 -19.31 -16.05 -22.13
C THR A 6 -17.91 -16.44 -21.60
N ARG A 7 -16.83 -16.18 -22.33
CA ARG A 7 -15.43 -16.42 -21.90
C ARG A 7 -14.77 -15.19 -21.25
N SER A 8 -15.52 -14.38 -20.50
CA SER A 8 -15.08 -13.02 -20.15
C SER A 8 -14.28 -12.88 -18.85
N TYR A 9 -14.21 -13.91 -18.00
CA TYR A 9 -13.58 -13.80 -16.67
C TYR A 9 -12.39 -14.75 -16.44
N ALA A 10 -12.22 -15.80 -17.24
CA ALA A 10 -11.13 -16.77 -17.03
C ALA A 10 -9.74 -16.23 -17.39
N GLU A 11 -9.68 -15.33 -18.38
CA GLU A 11 -8.44 -14.74 -18.90
C GLU A 11 -7.67 -13.90 -17.86
N PRO A 12 -8.28 -12.94 -17.14
CA PRO A 12 -7.58 -12.18 -16.10
C PRO A 12 -7.15 -13.06 -14.94
N THR A 13 -7.98 -14.03 -14.52
CA THR A 13 -7.63 -14.95 -13.43
C THR A 13 -6.40 -15.78 -13.79
N LEU A 14 -6.32 -16.29 -15.02
CA LEU A 14 -5.16 -17.05 -15.47
C LEU A 14 -3.89 -16.18 -15.54
N ALA A 15 -4.00 -14.94 -15.99
CA ALA A 15 -2.87 -14.01 -16.02
C ALA A 15 -2.37 -13.67 -14.62
N ILE A 16 -3.27 -13.44 -13.67
CA ILE A 16 -2.93 -13.14 -12.28
C ILE A 16 -2.35 -14.40 -11.63
N LEU A 17 -3.08 -15.52 -11.58
CA LEU A 17 -2.59 -16.73 -10.91
C LEU A 17 -1.35 -17.32 -11.57
N GLY A 18 -1.33 -17.34 -12.91
CA GLY A 18 -0.17 -17.80 -13.69
C GLY A 18 1.03 -16.87 -13.55
N GLY A 19 0.82 -15.55 -13.57
CA GLY A 19 1.86 -14.58 -13.28
C GLY A 19 2.40 -14.72 -11.86
N GLY A 20 1.53 -15.01 -10.89
CA GLY A 20 1.88 -15.26 -9.50
C GLY A 20 2.77 -16.49 -9.40
N LEU A 21 2.35 -17.61 -9.98
CA LEU A 21 3.14 -18.83 -10.04
C LEU A 21 4.51 -18.59 -10.67
N LEU A 22 4.58 -17.89 -11.80
CA LEU A 22 5.85 -17.55 -12.45
C LEU A 22 6.74 -16.66 -11.58
N PHE A 23 6.15 -15.67 -10.90
CA PHE A 23 6.88 -14.82 -9.95
C PHE A 23 7.47 -15.65 -8.81
N PHE A 24 6.67 -16.49 -8.17
CA PHE A 24 7.12 -17.36 -7.07
C PHE A 24 8.19 -18.37 -7.53
N LEU A 25 8.06 -18.95 -8.72
CA LEU A 25 9.08 -19.85 -9.26
C LEU A 25 10.40 -19.13 -9.56
N ARG A 26 10.34 -17.85 -9.97
CA ARG A 26 11.52 -17.05 -10.32
C ARG A 26 12.21 -16.45 -9.10
N PHE A 27 11.45 -15.91 -8.16
CA PHE A 27 11.97 -15.10 -7.06
C PHE A 27 11.81 -15.74 -5.68
N GLY A 28 10.98 -16.78 -5.56
CA GLY A 28 10.65 -17.37 -4.28
C GLY A 28 9.77 -16.49 -3.40
N TYR A 29 9.74 -16.82 -2.12
CA TYR A 29 9.12 -16.03 -1.06
C TYR A 29 10.00 -16.09 0.19
N ASP A 30 10.29 -14.93 0.77
CA ASP A 30 11.04 -14.82 2.02
C ASP A 30 10.15 -14.36 3.16
N TYR A 31 10.39 -14.95 4.33
CA TYR A 31 9.73 -14.62 5.57
C TYR A 31 10.77 -14.37 6.67
N GLY A 32 10.55 -13.33 7.48
CA GLY A 32 11.44 -12.98 8.60
C GLY A 32 12.78 -12.43 8.14
N HIS A 33 12.81 -11.63 7.07
CA HIS A 33 14.03 -11.07 6.52
C HIS A 33 13.83 -9.67 5.94
N GLY A 34 14.89 -8.85 5.93
CA GLY A 34 14.93 -7.55 5.27
C GLY A 34 13.97 -6.57 5.93
N ASP A 35 13.15 -5.88 5.14
CA ASP A 35 12.17 -4.90 5.62
C ASP A 35 11.15 -5.49 6.62
N GLN A 36 11.02 -6.82 6.72
CA GLN A 36 10.19 -7.44 7.75
C GLN A 36 10.77 -7.29 9.16
N ASP A 37 12.07 -7.05 9.29
CA ASP A 37 12.75 -6.80 10.55
C ASP A 37 12.29 -5.48 11.19
N GLU A 38 11.69 -4.58 10.41
CA GLU A 38 11.14 -3.32 10.93
C GLU A 38 9.83 -3.49 11.69
N PHE A 39 9.02 -4.50 11.38
CA PHE A 39 7.66 -4.65 11.95
C PHE A 39 7.38 -6.01 12.60
N LEU A 40 8.03 -7.11 12.20
CA LEU A 40 7.80 -8.41 12.83
C LEU A 40 8.24 -8.47 14.29
N PRO A 41 9.38 -7.86 14.70
CA PRO A 41 9.75 -7.79 16.12
C PRO A 41 8.70 -7.11 16.98
N LEU A 42 8.09 -6.03 16.47
CA LEU A 42 6.98 -5.34 17.14
C LEU A 42 5.75 -6.26 17.29
N VAL A 43 5.37 -6.95 16.21
CA VAL A 43 4.24 -7.90 16.26
C VAL A 43 4.50 -9.04 17.23
N LEU A 44 5.71 -9.59 17.26
CA LEU A 44 6.10 -10.64 18.21
C LEU A 44 5.98 -10.16 19.67
N HIS A 45 6.41 -8.93 19.95
CA HIS A 45 6.27 -8.33 21.27
C HIS A 45 4.81 -8.08 21.66
N HIS A 46 3.94 -7.68 20.73
CA HIS A 46 2.51 -7.53 21.01
C HIS A 46 1.83 -8.88 21.32
N LEU A 47 2.24 -9.96 20.64
CA LEU A 47 1.72 -11.30 20.88
C LEU A 47 2.23 -11.90 22.21
N ASP A 48 3.46 -11.58 22.61
CA ASP A 48 4.04 -11.95 23.90
C ASP A 48 4.98 -10.84 24.39
N ALA A 49 4.51 -10.08 25.38
CA ALA A 49 5.23 -8.94 25.93
C ALA A 49 6.56 -9.31 26.62
N SER A 50 6.82 -10.59 26.90
CA SER A 50 8.11 -11.05 27.43
C SER A 50 9.20 -11.14 26.35
N LEU A 51 8.81 -11.34 25.08
CA LEU A 51 9.72 -11.34 23.95
C LEU A 51 10.17 -9.91 23.68
N LEU A 52 11.49 -9.69 23.54
CA LEU A 52 12.05 -8.38 23.15
C LEU A 52 11.69 -7.23 24.10
N ALA A 53 11.34 -7.54 25.36
CA ALA A 53 10.99 -6.56 26.40
C ALA A 53 12.11 -5.56 26.75
N ARG A 54 13.34 -5.85 26.34
CA ARG A 54 14.53 -5.01 26.54
C ARG A 54 15.19 -4.59 25.23
N ASP A 55 14.58 -4.93 24.10
CA ASP A 55 15.09 -4.52 22.80
C ASP A 55 14.73 -3.04 22.57
N TRP A 56 15.75 -2.19 22.48
CA TRP A 56 15.56 -0.75 22.38
C TRP A 56 14.75 -0.34 21.14
N PHE A 57 14.94 -1.03 20.00
CA PHE A 57 14.23 -0.72 18.77
C PHE A 57 12.74 -1.05 18.89
N VAL A 58 12.41 -2.22 19.44
CA VAL A 58 11.02 -2.62 19.69
C VAL A 58 10.35 -1.68 20.69
N GLN A 59 11.00 -1.39 21.82
CA GLN A 59 10.40 -0.54 22.86
C GLN A 59 10.12 0.88 22.35
N THR A 60 11.00 1.43 21.50
CA THR A 60 10.78 2.75 20.87
C THR A 60 9.53 2.74 19.98
N GLN A 61 9.25 1.63 19.28
CA GLN A 61 8.03 1.49 18.47
C GLN A 61 6.77 1.25 19.31
N VAL A 62 6.88 0.65 20.50
CA VAL A 62 5.75 0.43 21.42
C VAL A 62 5.30 1.74 22.07
N GLU A 63 6.24 2.63 22.37
CA GLU A 63 5.99 3.91 23.07
C GLU A 63 5.20 4.93 22.23
N GLY A 64 5.05 4.72 20.91
CA GLY A 64 4.42 5.69 20.02
C GLY A 64 3.74 5.10 18.80
N ILE A 65 2.98 5.94 18.09
CA ILE A 65 2.49 5.60 16.75
C ILE A 65 3.59 5.94 15.76
N GLY A 66 4.07 4.95 15.01
CA GLY A 66 5.05 5.11 13.95
C GLY A 66 4.50 4.71 12.57
N ILE A 67 5.34 4.83 11.55
CA ILE A 67 4.98 4.50 10.16
C ILE A 67 4.59 3.04 9.94
N ARG A 68 4.94 2.14 10.87
CA ARG A 68 4.64 0.70 10.82
C ARG A 68 3.42 0.29 11.64
N THR A 69 2.89 1.16 12.52
CA THR A 69 1.89 0.78 13.53
C THR A 69 0.64 0.12 12.94
N TYR A 70 0.04 0.72 11.91
CA TYR A 70 -1.19 0.19 11.31
C TYR A 70 -0.98 -1.12 10.57
N PHE A 71 0.16 -1.24 9.88
CA PHE A 71 0.51 -2.46 9.17
C PHE A 71 0.86 -3.60 10.13
N ALA A 72 1.63 -3.32 11.17
CA ALA A 72 1.91 -4.26 12.26
C ALA A 72 0.61 -4.71 12.95
N GLY A 73 -0.29 -3.78 13.28
CA GLY A 73 -1.59 -4.11 13.88
C GLY A 73 -2.49 -4.97 12.99
N LEU A 74 -2.45 -4.80 11.68
CA LEU A 74 -3.14 -5.69 10.74
C LEU A 74 -2.59 -7.12 10.82
N ILE A 75 -1.26 -7.28 10.83
CA ILE A 75 -0.63 -8.59 10.94
C ILE A 75 -0.91 -9.21 12.31
N GLU A 76 -0.81 -8.44 13.39
CA GLU A 76 -1.12 -8.87 14.75
C GLU A 76 -2.57 -9.39 14.85
N GLY A 77 -3.54 -8.65 14.30
CA GLY A 77 -4.95 -9.08 14.28
C GLY A 77 -5.15 -10.42 13.57
N LEU A 78 -4.43 -10.66 12.48
CA LEU A 78 -4.43 -11.96 11.79
C LEU A 78 -3.70 -13.04 12.58
N ALA A 79 -2.56 -12.71 13.21
CA ALA A 79 -1.74 -13.63 13.98
C ALA A 79 -2.39 -14.08 15.30
N ASN A 80 -3.37 -13.34 15.80
CA ASN A 80 -4.24 -13.81 16.89
C ASN A 80 -5.18 -14.96 16.46
N LEU A 81 -5.38 -15.18 15.15
CA LEU A 81 -6.25 -16.23 14.60
C LEU A 81 -5.47 -17.43 14.06
N MET A 82 -4.18 -17.26 13.76
CA MET A 82 -3.34 -18.28 13.10
C MET A 82 -1.85 -18.00 13.35
N PRO A 83 -0.95 -18.98 13.11
CA PRO A 83 0.48 -18.74 13.26
C PRO A 83 0.97 -17.53 12.45
N LEU A 84 1.86 -16.71 13.02
CA LEU A 84 2.35 -15.46 12.43
C LEU A 84 2.87 -15.63 10.99
N TRP A 85 3.65 -16.68 10.73
CA TRP A 85 4.17 -16.95 9.38
C TRP A 85 3.05 -17.18 8.35
N LEU A 86 1.94 -17.80 8.77
CA LEU A 86 0.79 -18.05 7.91
C LEU A 86 -0.01 -16.77 7.69
N ALA A 87 -0.18 -15.94 8.72
CA ALA A 87 -0.82 -14.63 8.59
C ALA A 87 -0.09 -13.75 7.56
N VAL A 88 1.24 -13.68 7.63
CA VAL A 88 2.08 -12.91 6.70
C VAL A 88 2.01 -13.51 5.29
N LEU A 89 2.11 -14.83 5.14
CA LEU A 89 2.02 -15.50 3.83
C LEU A 89 0.64 -15.29 3.17
N LEU A 90 -0.46 -15.41 3.93
CA LEU A 90 -1.79 -15.19 3.40
C LEU A 90 -1.98 -13.73 2.98
N LEU A 91 -1.55 -12.77 3.80
CA LEU A 91 -1.62 -11.36 3.44
C LEU A 91 -0.74 -11.06 2.22
N TYR A 92 0.42 -11.71 2.08
CA TYR A 92 1.26 -11.63 0.89
C TYR A 92 0.54 -12.10 -0.38
N VAL A 93 -0.02 -13.31 -0.35
CA VAL A 93 -0.73 -13.88 -1.51
C VAL A 93 -1.96 -13.03 -1.88
N LEU A 94 -2.74 -12.61 -0.89
CA LEU A 94 -3.90 -11.73 -1.11
C LEU A 94 -3.50 -10.38 -1.70
N THR A 95 -2.42 -9.80 -1.19
CA THR A 95 -1.87 -8.53 -1.71
C THR A 95 -1.39 -8.70 -3.15
N TRP A 96 -0.70 -9.80 -3.46
CA TRP A 96 -0.22 -10.09 -4.81
C TRP A 96 -1.39 -10.22 -5.79
N ILE A 97 -2.44 -10.98 -5.43
CA ILE A 97 -3.66 -11.12 -6.24
C ILE A 97 -4.35 -9.77 -6.42
N ALA A 98 -4.48 -8.99 -5.34
CA ALA A 98 -5.11 -7.67 -5.39
C ALA A 98 -4.32 -6.70 -6.28
N LEU A 99 -2.99 -6.73 -6.22
CA LEU A 99 -2.09 -5.92 -7.03
C LEU A 99 -2.19 -6.30 -8.51
N GLY A 100 -2.12 -7.58 -8.85
CA GLY A 100 -2.30 -8.08 -10.22
C GLY A 100 -3.69 -7.71 -10.78
N GLY A 101 -4.73 -7.84 -9.95
CA GLY A 101 -6.09 -7.42 -10.30
C GLY A 101 -6.20 -5.92 -10.58
N ALA A 102 -5.57 -5.08 -9.76
CA ALA A 102 -5.57 -3.64 -9.93
C ALA A 102 -4.83 -3.21 -11.21
N ILE A 103 -3.66 -3.79 -11.47
CA ILE A 103 -2.87 -3.52 -12.68
C ILE A 103 -3.67 -3.91 -13.93
N TYR A 104 -4.26 -5.11 -13.94
CA TYR A 104 -5.12 -5.54 -15.04
C TYR A 104 -6.29 -4.58 -15.25
N ALA A 105 -7.04 -4.27 -14.18
CA ALA A 105 -8.23 -3.43 -14.27
C ALA A 105 -7.89 -2.02 -14.78
N LEU A 106 -6.80 -1.43 -14.31
CA LEU A 106 -6.32 -0.13 -14.76
C LEU A 106 -5.86 -0.18 -16.21
N ALA A 107 -5.01 -1.14 -16.58
CA ALA A 107 -4.49 -1.28 -17.94
C ALA A 107 -5.62 -1.52 -18.95
N HIS A 108 -6.58 -2.39 -18.62
CA HIS A 108 -7.74 -2.63 -19.46
C HIS A 108 -8.62 -1.38 -19.58
N ARG A 109 -8.79 -0.62 -18.49
CA ARG A 109 -9.57 0.61 -18.50
C ARG A 109 -8.97 1.70 -19.41
N LEU A 110 -7.64 1.76 -19.51
CA LEU A 110 -6.91 2.73 -20.32
C LEU A 110 -6.80 2.32 -21.78
N THR A 111 -6.63 1.03 -22.06
CA THR A 111 -6.40 0.52 -23.43
C THR A 111 -7.65 0.00 -24.12
N GLY A 112 -8.64 -0.48 -23.35
CA GLY A 112 -9.78 -1.23 -23.88
C GLY A 112 -9.44 -2.64 -24.36
N ASP A 113 -8.17 -3.04 -24.30
CA ASP A 113 -7.67 -4.31 -24.81
C ASP A 113 -7.32 -5.26 -23.65
N ARG A 114 -7.74 -6.53 -23.77
CA ARG A 114 -7.51 -7.55 -22.73
C ARG A 114 -6.10 -8.10 -22.77
N MET A 115 -5.58 -8.35 -23.96
CA MET A 115 -4.23 -8.89 -24.14
C MET A 115 -3.20 -7.88 -23.69
N ALA A 116 -3.39 -6.60 -24.02
CA ALA A 116 -2.55 -5.52 -23.51
C ALA A 116 -2.56 -5.49 -21.98
N ALA A 117 -3.72 -5.62 -21.34
CA ALA A 117 -3.82 -5.67 -19.88
C ALA A 117 -3.13 -6.89 -19.25
N ILE A 118 -3.27 -8.08 -19.86
CA ILE A 118 -2.56 -9.31 -19.44
C ILE A 118 -1.04 -9.12 -19.53
N LEU A 119 -0.57 -8.64 -20.68
CA LEU A 119 0.85 -8.40 -20.90
C LEU A 119 1.40 -7.34 -19.94
N THR A 120 0.61 -6.34 -19.57
CA THR A 120 0.99 -5.36 -18.53
C THR A 120 1.15 -6.01 -17.16
N VAL A 121 0.26 -6.93 -16.76
CA VAL A 121 0.43 -7.66 -15.49
C VAL A 121 1.72 -8.48 -15.50
N LEU A 122 1.94 -9.27 -16.54
CA LEU A 122 3.14 -10.10 -16.67
C LEU A 122 4.42 -9.24 -16.76
N GLY A 123 4.36 -8.16 -17.53
CA GLY A 123 5.45 -7.19 -17.65
C GLY A 123 5.81 -6.60 -16.29
N ALA A 124 4.84 -5.93 -15.65
CA ALA A 124 5.06 -5.20 -14.41
C ALA A 124 5.42 -6.11 -13.22
N LEU A 125 4.74 -7.25 -13.07
CA LEU A 125 4.93 -8.10 -11.89
C LEU A 125 5.98 -9.20 -12.10
N VAL A 126 6.17 -9.73 -13.30
CA VAL A 126 7.03 -10.90 -13.52
C VAL A 126 8.34 -10.52 -14.20
N LEU A 127 8.28 -9.74 -15.27
CA LEU A 127 9.47 -9.45 -16.10
C LEU A 127 10.31 -8.34 -15.52
N THR A 128 9.68 -7.23 -15.12
CA THR A 128 10.34 -5.99 -14.71
C THR A 128 10.07 -5.56 -13.26
N PRO A 129 9.83 -6.46 -12.27
CA PRO A 129 9.47 -6.02 -10.91
C PRO A 129 10.59 -5.23 -10.21
N GLN A 130 11.85 -5.45 -10.61
CA GLN A 130 13.03 -4.76 -10.08
C GLN A 130 13.52 -3.62 -10.98
N TRP A 131 12.84 -3.33 -12.09
CA TRP A 131 13.22 -2.21 -12.97
C TRP A 131 12.51 -0.96 -12.50
N THR A 132 13.02 -0.40 -11.40
CA THR A 132 12.34 0.67 -10.69
C THR A 132 13.09 1.97 -10.71
N LEU A 133 12.32 3.06 -10.71
CA LEU A 133 12.86 4.39 -10.57
C LEU A 133 12.97 4.69 -9.07
N GLY A 134 14.21 4.74 -8.59
CA GLY A 134 14.51 5.06 -7.19
C GLY A 134 14.22 3.94 -6.18
N GLY A 135 14.27 2.67 -6.60
CA GLY A 135 14.15 1.51 -5.69
C GLY A 135 12.74 1.24 -5.16
N ASN A 136 11.71 1.78 -5.81
CA ASN A 136 10.31 1.59 -5.39
C ASN A 136 9.67 0.41 -6.13
N ASP A 137 9.90 -0.80 -5.63
CA ASP A 137 9.32 -2.01 -6.20
C ASP A 137 7.80 -2.07 -5.97
N LEU A 138 7.07 -2.49 -7.01
CA LEU A 138 5.62 -2.72 -6.92
C LEU A 138 5.33 -4.04 -6.21
N ALA A 139 6.16 -5.04 -6.49
CA ALA A 139 6.08 -6.37 -5.89
C ALA A 139 7.47 -6.80 -5.42
N HIS A 140 7.52 -7.28 -4.18
CA HIS A 140 8.73 -7.75 -3.53
C HIS A 140 8.64 -9.27 -3.30
N ARG A 141 9.76 -9.94 -3.06
CA ARG A 141 9.83 -11.36 -2.67
C ARG A 141 9.42 -11.62 -1.21
N LEU A 142 9.17 -10.57 -0.43
CA LEU A 142 8.70 -10.62 0.95
C LEU A 142 7.53 -9.64 1.09
N LEU A 143 6.65 -9.88 2.07
CA LEU A 143 5.59 -8.92 2.35
C LEU A 143 6.16 -7.67 2.99
N VAL A 144 5.95 -6.53 2.34
CA VAL A 144 6.27 -5.19 2.87
C VAL A 144 5.04 -4.30 2.87
N PRO A 145 4.98 -3.27 3.74
CA PRO A 145 3.83 -2.37 3.82
C PRO A 145 3.52 -1.67 2.48
N SER A 146 4.55 -1.35 1.69
CA SER A 146 4.40 -0.70 0.38
C SER A 146 3.63 -1.56 -0.63
N MET A 147 3.72 -2.89 -0.59
CA MET A 147 2.95 -3.76 -1.50
C MET A 147 1.45 -3.63 -1.25
N VAL A 148 1.04 -3.62 0.02
CA VAL A 148 -0.38 -3.45 0.39
C VAL A 148 -0.86 -2.05 0.01
N ALA A 149 -0.03 -1.03 0.26
CA ALA A 149 -0.32 0.33 -0.15
C ALA A 149 -0.45 0.48 -1.67
N TRP A 150 0.40 -0.19 -2.47
CA TRP A 150 0.30 -0.19 -3.94
C TRP A 150 -0.96 -0.90 -4.41
N ALA A 151 -1.31 -2.05 -3.83
CA ALA A 151 -2.53 -2.77 -4.19
C ALA A 151 -3.78 -1.91 -3.95
N LEU A 152 -3.91 -1.31 -2.76
CA LEU A 152 -4.99 -0.37 -2.43
C LEU A 152 -4.93 0.88 -3.31
N GLY A 153 -3.72 1.40 -3.52
CA GLY A 153 -3.41 2.59 -4.30
C GLY A 153 -3.91 2.49 -5.75
N LEU A 154 -3.54 1.40 -6.43
CA LEU A 154 -3.92 1.14 -7.81
C LEU A 154 -5.41 0.83 -7.95
N TRP A 155 -6.04 0.18 -6.97
CA TRP A 155 -7.50 0.07 -6.93
C TRP A 155 -8.18 1.42 -6.74
N GLY A 156 -7.61 2.31 -5.91
CA GLY A 156 -8.06 3.69 -5.77
C GLY A 156 -7.98 4.48 -7.08
N LEU A 157 -6.86 4.35 -7.81
CA LEU A 157 -6.69 4.95 -9.13
C LEU A 157 -7.68 4.37 -10.16
N THR A 158 -7.90 3.07 -10.13
CA THR A 158 -8.92 2.39 -10.95
C THR A 158 -10.32 2.92 -10.65
N ALA A 159 -10.66 3.10 -9.37
CA ALA A 159 -11.93 3.70 -8.95
C ALA A 159 -12.09 5.13 -9.47
N TYR A 160 -11.01 5.93 -9.46
CA TYR A 160 -11.00 7.27 -10.05
C TYR A 160 -11.33 7.25 -11.56
N PHE A 161 -10.66 6.40 -12.34
CA PHE A 161 -10.93 6.25 -13.79
C PHE A 161 -12.33 5.70 -14.10
N ASN A 162 -12.92 5.00 -13.14
CA ASN A 162 -14.32 4.53 -13.17
C ASN A 162 -15.32 5.55 -12.60
N ARG A 163 -14.89 6.80 -12.38
CA ARG A 163 -15.70 7.92 -11.86
C ARG A 163 -16.26 7.69 -10.44
N ARG A 164 -15.68 6.75 -9.68
CA ARG A 164 -16.05 6.43 -8.29
C ARG A 164 -15.14 7.19 -7.32
N ILE A 165 -15.30 8.51 -7.25
CA ILE A 165 -14.42 9.42 -6.50
C ILE A 165 -14.37 9.09 -5.00
N LEU A 166 -15.51 8.73 -4.40
CA LEU A 166 -15.56 8.35 -2.99
C LEU A 166 -14.64 7.16 -2.70
N TRP A 167 -14.74 6.10 -3.50
CA TRP A 167 -13.91 4.91 -3.35
C TRP A 167 -12.44 5.18 -3.64
N ALA A 168 -12.14 6.04 -4.61
CA ALA A 168 -10.77 6.48 -4.85
C ALA A 168 -10.17 7.16 -3.60
N ALA A 169 -10.89 8.11 -3.01
CA ALA A 169 -10.44 8.82 -1.81
C ALA A 169 -10.27 7.91 -0.58
N VAL A 170 -11.22 6.99 -0.36
CA VAL A 170 -11.15 6.01 0.75
C VAL A 170 -9.95 5.08 0.57
N LEU A 171 -9.80 4.46 -0.60
CA LEU A 171 -8.71 3.50 -0.84
C LEU A 171 -7.34 4.16 -0.78
N LEU A 172 -7.19 5.37 -1.33
CA LEU A 172 -5.92 6.11 -1.24
C LEU A 172 -5.62 6.56 0.18
N GLY A 173 -6.64 6.93 0.97
CA GLY A 173 -6.44 7.24 2.39
C GLY A 173 -6.09 6.02 3.22
N ILE A 174 -6.71 4.86 3.00
CA ILE A 174 -6.31 3.61 3.68
C ILE A 174 -4.91 3.17 3.22
N ALA A 175 -4.53 3.43 1.96
CA ALA A 175 -3.16 3.18 1.50
C ALA A 175 -2.12 3.98 2.30
N THR A 176 -2.44 5.19 2.81
CA THR A 176 -1.53 5.94 3.68
C THR A 176 -1.33 5.29 5.04
N TRP A 177 -2.25 4.41 5.48
CA TRP A 177 -2.09 3.66 6.73
C TRP A 177 -1.04 2.56 6.56
N MET A 178 -0.98 1.96 5.37
CA MET A 178 -0.02 0.91 5.07
C MET A 178 1.36 1.51 4.76
N GLN A 179 1.41 2.53 3.91
CA GLN A 179 2.64 3.26 3.58
C GLN A 179 2.27 4.70 3.20
N ALA A 180 2.53 5.66 4.09
CA ALA A 180 2.15 7.06 3.94
C ALA A 180 2.56 7.65 2.58
N LEU A 181 3.81 7.42 2.17
CA LEU A 181 4.38 7.96 0.95
C LEU A 181 3.64 7.49 -0.32
N VAL A 182 3.31 6.20 -0.40
CA VAL A 182 2.60 5.62 -1.57
C VAL A 182 1.19 6.20 -1.67
N GLY A 183 0.45 6.22 -0.56
CA GLY A 183 -0.90 6.79 -0.53
C GLY A 183 -0.92 8.28 -0.88
N LEU A 184 0.03 9.06 -0.35
CA LEU A 184 0.15 10.49 -0.64
C LEU A 184 0.54 10.76 -2.10
N HIS A 185 1.53 10.05 -2.65
CA HIS A 185 1.93 10.22 -4.05
C HIS A 185 0.74 9.99 -5.01
N LEU A 186 -0.03 8.92 -4.80
CA LEU A 186 -1.19 8.63 -5.64
C LEU A 186 -2.33 9.62 -5.40
N ALA A 187 -2.52 10.10 -4.17
CA ALA A 187 -3.51 11.15 -3.88
C ALA A 187 -3.14 12.49 -4.55
N PHE A 188 -1.85 12.86 -4.56
CA PHE A 188 -1.37 14.03 -5.29
C PHE A 188 -1.57 13.88 -6.79
N LEU A 189 -1.30 12.71 -7.36
CA LEU A 189 -1.58 12.42 -8.77
C LEU A 189 -3.07 12.63 -9.10
N VAL A 190 -3.98 12.03 -8.33
CA VAL A 190 -5.43 12.19 -8.55
C VAL A 190 -5.87 13.64 -8.38
N THR A 191 -5.32 14.35 -7.40
CA THR A 191 -5.59 15.78 -7.17
C THR A 191 -5.15 16.60 -8.38
N ALA A 192 -3.95 16.36 -8.91
CA ALA A 192 -3.45 17.05 -10.10
C ALA A 192 -4.35 16.79 -11.33
N LEU A 193 -4.79 15.55 -11.54
CA LEU A 193 -5.72 15.20 -12.62
C LEU A 193 -7.08 15.91 -12.45
N LEU A 194 -7.59 16.03 -11.23
CA LEU A 194 -8.82 16.78 -10.94
C LEU A 194 -8.65 18.30 -11.15
N LEU A 195 -7.48 18.85 -10.82
CA LEU A 195 -7.17 20.26 -11.10
C LEU A 195 -7.10 20.54 -12.60
N VAL A 196 -6.49 19.64 -13.39
CA VAL A 196 -6.50 19.73 -14.87
C VAL A 196 -7.94 19.67 -15.40
N ALA A 197 -8.79 18.82 -14.82
CA ALA A 197 -10.20 18.72 -15.21
C ALA A 197 -11.05 19.98 -14.91
N LEU A 198 -10.53 20.95 -14.15
CA LEU A 198 -11.18 22.26 -13.95
C LEU A 198 -10.97 23.23 -15.13
N GLN A 199 -10.02 22.96 -16.03
CA GLN A 199 -9.72 23.89 -17.12
C GLN A 199 -10.92 24.08 -18.08
N PRO A 200 -11.56 23.01 -18.61
CA PRO A 200 -12.68 23.15 -19.54
C PRO A 200 -13.92 23.69 -18.82
N ARG A 201 -14.48 24.81 -19.30
CA ARG A 201 -15.63 25.50 -18.65
C ARG A 201 -16.83 24.58 -18.43
N GLU A 202 -17.10 23.70 -19.38
CA GLU A 202 -18.22 22.75 -19.36
C GLU A 202 -18.14 21.75 -18.19
N HIS A 203 -16.92 21.34 -17.79
CA HIS A 203 -16.72 20.32 -16.76
C HIS A 203 -16.47 20.89 -15.36
N ARG A 204 -16.29 22.21 -15.23
CA ARG A 204 -15.95 22.90 -13.97
C ARG A 204 -16.82 22.54 -12.77
N PRO A 205 -18.16 22.56 -12.82
CA PRO A 205 -18.97 22.32 -11.63
C PRO A 205 -18.79 20.89 -11.10
N LEU A 206 -18.77 19.90 -12.00
CA LEU A 206 -18.55 18.50 -11.64
C LEU A 206 -17.14 18.25 -11.13
N ALA A 207 -16.13 18.82 -11.81
CA ALA A 207 -14.73 18.70 -11.41
C ALA A 207 -14.47 19.34 -10.03
N ARG A 208 -15.05 20.52 -9.75
CA ARG A 208 -14.94 21.17 -8.44
C ARG A 208 -15.59 20.35 -7.34
N ARG A 209 -16.79 19.81 -7.58
CA ARG A 209 -17.47 18.91 -6.63
C ARG A 209 -16.61 17.69 -6.34
N ASN A 210 -16.07 17.06 -7.38
CA ASN A 210 -15.24 15.86 -7.24
C ASN A 210 -13.92 16.17 -6.51
N LEU A 211 -13.30 17.31 -6.76
CA LEU A 211 -12.10 17.76 -6.04
C LEU A 211 -12.38 17.95 -4.54
N LEU A 212 -13.45 18.66 -4.20
CA LEU A 212 -13.82 18.89 -2.79
C LEU A 212 -14.20 17.59 -2.09
N LEU A 213 -14.98 16.74 -2.75
CA LEU A 213 -15.35 15.42 -2.23
C LEU A 213 -14.10 14.55 -2.03
N PHE A 214 -13.21 14.51 -3.01
CA PHE A 214 -11.97 13.74 -2.93
C PHE A 214 -11.10 14.24 -1.77
N ALA A 215 -10.83 15.55 -1.71
CA ALA A 215 -10.00 16.15 -0.67
C ALA A 215 -10.58 15.91 0.72
N GLY A 216 -11.87 16.18 0.93
CA GLY A 216 -12.52 15.98 2.23
C GLY A 216 -12.50 14.53 2.69
N VAL A 217 -12.83 13.59 1.80
CA VAL A 217 -12.88 12.16 2.13
C VAL A 217 -11.47 11.60 2.31
N PHE A 218 -10.51 11.97 1.46
CA PHE A 218 -9.12 11.52 1.59
C PHE A 218 -8.50 12.02 2.89
N THR A 219 -8.70 13.29 3.24
CA THR A 219 -8.23 13.83 4.53
C THR A 219 -8.86 13.08 5.69
N ALA A 220 -10.17 12.85 5.67
CA ALA A 220 -10.85 12.11 6.74
C ALA A 220 -10.37 10.65 6.85
N SER A 221 -10.17 9.96 5.72
CA SER A 221 -9.73 8.57 5.71
C SER A 221 -8.24 8.41 6.03
N SER A 222 -7.38 9.35 5.66
CA SER A 222 -5.93 9.31 5.97
C SER A 222 -5.57 9.87 7.35
N ALA A 223 -6.45 10.68 7.95
CA ALA A 223 -6.20 11.35 9.23
C ALA A 223 -5.76 10.42 10.39
N PRO A 224 -6.30 9.19 10.54
CA PRO A 224 -5.83 8.30 11.60
C PRO A 224 -4.34 8.00 11.49
N ALA A 225 -3.82 7.78 10.28
CA ALA A 225 -2.41 7.49 10.07
C ALA A 225 -1.53 8.76 10.05
N LEU A 226 -1.96 9.79 9.32
CA LEU A 226 -1.13 10.99 9.12
C LEU A 226 -1.20 11.98 10.29
N GLY A 227 -2.33 12.05 10.99
CA GLY A 227 -2.56 12.99 12.08
C GLY A 227 -1.56 12.83 13.23
N PRO A 228 -1.40 11.62 13.80
CA PRO A 228 -0.40 11.36 14.83
C PRO A 228 1.03 11.66 14.38
N LEU A 229 1.40 11.26 13.15
CA LEU A 229 2.74 11.52 12.60
C LEU A 229 3.02 13.01 12.47
N VAL A 230 2.06 13.78 11.94
CA VAL A 230 2.17 15.25 11.86
C VAL A 230 2.23 15.87 13.25
N TYR A 231 1.42 15.39 14.19
CA TYR A 231 1.40 15.89 15.56
C TYR A 231 2.74 15.68 16.26
N GLN A 232 3.32 14.47 16.18
CA GLN A 232 4.64 14.15 16.73
C GLN A 232 5.75 14.97 16.07
N HIS A 233 5.65 15.23 14.76
CA HIS A 233 6.65 16.06 14.07
C HIS A 233 6.60 17.53 14.50
N VAL A 234 5.40 18.06 14.78
CA VAL A 234 5.20 19.44 15.24
C VAL A 234 5.49 19.58 16.74
N HIS A 235 5.26 18.54 17.53
CA HIS A 235 5.48 18.49 18.98
C HIS A 235 6.42 17.34 19.33
N PRO A 236 7.70 17.40 18.94
CA PRO A 236 8.64 16.32 19.19
C PRO A 236 8.80 16.12 20.71
N PRO A 237 8.88 14.87 21.18
CA PRO A 237 9.17 14.61 22.59
C PRO A 237 10.53 15.25 22.95
N PRO A 238 10.68 15.76 24.18
CA PRO A 238 11.94 16.33 24.63
C PRO A 238 13.06 15.29 24.49
N LEU A 239 14.20 15.71 23.95
CA LEU A 239 15.36 14.84 23.84
C LEU A 239 15.75 14.34 25.25
N PRO A 240 16.16 13.07 25.39
CA PRO A 240 16.67 12.56 26.66
C PRO A 240 17.77 13.49 27.18
N ALA A 241 17.65 13.93 28.44
CA ALA A 241 18.63 14.83 29.04
C ALA A 241 19.98 14.10 29.25
N GLY A 242 21.00 14.45 28.45
CA GLY A 242 22.38 13.97 28.60
C GLY A 242 23.24 14.15 27.34
N ASP A 243 24.56 14.28 27.50
CA ASP A 243 25.57 14.51 26.44
C ASP A 243 25.76 13.35 25.44
N HIS A 244 24.87 12.35 25.48
CA HIS A 244 24.91 11.16 24.63
C HIS A 244 23.56 10.98 23.95
N VAL A 245 23.15 11.96 23.13
CA VAL A 245 22.16 11.70 22.09
C VAL A 245 22.81 10.71 21.12
N SER A 246 22.54 9.43 21.35
CA SER A 246 22.98 8.37 20.48
C SER A 246 22.57 8.70 19.04
N PRO A 247 23.47 8.65 18.04
CA PRO A 247 23.09 8.89 16.65
C PRO A 247 22.01 7.91 16.17
N PHE A 248 21.82 6.78 16.85
CA PHE A 248 20.74 5.83 16.62
C PHE A 248 19.35 6.40 17.00
N TYR A 249 19.26 7.33 17.95
CA TYR A 249 17.99 7.96 18.35
C TYR A 249 17.33 8.71 17.20
N ILE A 250 18.13 9.31 16.30
CA ILE A 250 17.62 9.99 15.11
C ILE A 250 17.03 8.98 14.12
N GLN A 251 17.54 7.75 14.04
CA GLN A 251 17.09 6.76 13.06
C GLN A 251 15.83 5.99 13.46
N ALA A 252 15.53 5.88 14.77
CA ALA A 252 14.34 5.14 15.24
C ALA A 252 13.04 5.95 15.27
N VAL A 253 13.11 7.26 14.99
CA VAL A 253 11.95 8.18 15.04
C VAL A 253 11.36 8.48 13.65
N PHE A 254 11.92 7.91 12.57
CA PHE A 254 11.46 8.11 11.19
C PHE A 254 10.60 6.97 10.65
#